data_AF-G4U034-F1
#
_entry.id   AF-G4U034-F1
#
_cell.length_a   1.000
_cell.length_b   1.000
_cell.length_c   1.000
_cell.angle_alpha   90.00
_cell.angle_beta   90.00
_cell.angle_gamma   90.00
#
_symmetry.space_group_name_H-M   'P 1'
#
loop_
_entity.id
_entity.type
_entity.pdbx_description
1 polymer ?
#
loop_
_entity_poly.entity_id
_entity_poly.type
_entity_poly.pdbx_seq_one_letter_code
_entity_poly.pdbx_strand_id
1 'polypeptide(L)'
;MKPTSSTQSVEIVKELGMLALAITQAGAYIRRTRRLDSYLSTFRKHRMQLMRKEPGTGIHYKSSTYSAFDLSFRRLPTKTQEFMKLCAFLHHSMIPSKLFEQSIASGFATLIVRESLPPPENDKAFISQLAEIFGLEWDEITFQETIDAASRASLISVSTDGLSYTVHPLLQTYIKDGLNEEENHTYMRMTSQFLLGAMKSGKLQLWQLLPHINSIPRSVQSEDISHALAFHDFYRSLTDWAACRELLEPALSKVVATRGQRDADSLWLTQILARTLCRLGQLEMAERMQREILDLLVETFGRGHLDTIWGMESLATTLYECGQLEEAEKMQREALSLRSRKHIAYTWTIGGGGEDRERGSGSAARDTGAKASKHHEDTF
;
A
#
# COMPACT_ATOMS: atom_id res chain seq x y z
N MET A 1 -36.03 -39.59 7.59
CA MET A 1 -35.82 -38.22 7.07
C MET A 1 -34.31 -37.97 6.99
N LYS A 2 -33.73 -37.91 5.79
CA LYS A 2 -32.37 -37.39 5.62
C LYS A 2 -32.43 -35.90 5.97
N PRO A 3 -31.64 -35.37 6.92
CA PRO A 3 -31.59 -33.94 7.14
C PRO A 3 -31.10 -33.32 5.83
N THR A 4 -31.92 -32.48 5.21
CA THR A 4 -31.49 -31.57 4.16
C THR A 4 -30.25 -30.86 4.71
N SER A 5 -29.08 -31.14 4.13
CA SER A 5 -27.82 -30.49 4.45
C SER A 5 -28.03 -28.99 4.31
N SER A 6 -28.33 -28.34 5.43
CA SER A 6 -28.82 -26.97 5.43
C SER A 6 -27.67 -26.06 5.03
N THR A 7 -27.92 -25.12 4.13
CA THR A 7 -26.97 -24.06 3.76
C THR A 7 -26.35 -23.42 5.01
N GLN A 8 -27.14 -23.28 6.09
CA GLN A 8 -26.73 -22.79 7.40
C GLN A 8 -25.64 -23.65 8.07
N SER A 9 -25.77 -24.99 8.05
CA SER A 9 -24.74 -25.87 8.62
C SER A 9 -23.42 -25.79 7.84
N VAL A 10 -23.48 -25.62 6.52
CA VAL A 10 -22.28 -25.42 5.69
C VAL A 10 -21.62 -24.08 6.00
N GLU A 11 -22.42 -23.02 6.17
CA GLU A 11 -21.91 -21.69 6.53
C GLU A 11 -21.23 -21.69 7.91
N ILE A 12 -21.80 -22.37 8.90
CA ILE A 12 -21.19 -22.53 10.23
C ILE A 12 -19.85 -23.27 10.12
N VAL A 13 -19.82 -24.39 9.38
CA VAL A 13 -18.59 -25.17 9.19
C VAL A 13 -17.51 -24.36 8.49
N LYS A 14 -17.89 -23.55 7.49
CA LYS A 14 -16.99 -22.61 6.79
C LYS A 14 -16.44 -21.53 7.72
N GLU A 15 -17.29 -20.90 8.53
CA GLU A 15 -16.87 -19.86 9.49
C GLU A 15 -15.92 -20.41 10.57
N LEU A 16 -16.11 -21.67 10.98
CA LEU A 16 -15.22 -22.36 11.91
C LEU A 16 -13.93 -22.89 11.25
N GLY A 17 -13.77 -22.64 9.94
CA GLY A 17 -12.62 -23.05 9.13
C GLY A 17 -12.46 -24.57 8.99
N MET A 18 -13.55 -25.32 9.15
CA MET A 18 -13.56 -26.79 9.07
C MET A 18 -12.70 -27.50 10.14
N LEU A 19 -12.31 -26.80 11.22
CA LEU A 19 -11.55 -27.41 12.30
C LEU A 19 -12.44 -28.36 13.11
N ALA A 20 -12.09 -29.66 13.12
CA ALA A 20 -12.90 -30.71 13.74
C ALA A 20 -13.27 -30.41 15.21
N LEU A 21 -12.31 -29.89 15.99
CA LEU A 21 -12.55 -29.51 17.38
C LEU A 21 -13.56 -28.35 17.50
N ALA A 22 -13.45 -27.33 16.64
CA ALA A 22 -14.36 -26.19 16.62
C ALA A 22 -15.78 -26.59 16.19
N ILE A 23 -15.89 -27.43 15.16
CA ILE A 23 -17.18 -27.98 14.71
C ILE A 23 -17.83 -28.80 15.84
N THR A 24 -17.04 -29.61 16.54
CA THR A 24 -17.54 -30.45 17.65
C THR A 24 -18.07 -29.58 18.80
N GLN A 25 -17.34 -28.52 19.15
CA GLN A 25 -17.76 -27.58 20.20
C GLN A 25 -19.00 -26.77 19.79
N ALA A 26 -19.08 -26.33 18.53
CA ALA A 26 -20.27 -25.71 17.97
C ALA A 26 -21.48 -26.65 18.00
N GLY A 27 -21.30 -27.91 17.57
CA GLY A 27 -22.31 -28.94 17.60
C GLY A 27 -22.82 -29.22 19.03
N ALA A 28 -21.92 -29.24 20.01
CA ALA A 28 -22.28 -29.39 21.43
C ALA A 28 -23.18 -28.24 21.92
N TYR A 29 -22.81 -27.00 21.56
CA TYR A 29 -23.61 -25.82 21.89
C TYR A 29 -24.99 -25.86 21.23
N ILE A 30 -25.05 -26.10 19.92
CA ILE A 30 -26.29 -26.17 19.13
C ILE A 30 -27.20 -27.30 19.65
N ARG A 31 -26.63 -28.46 20.01
CA ARG A 31 -27.38 -29.57 20.61
C ARG A 31 -28.01 -29.17 21.95
N ARG A 32 -27.30 -28.38 22.77
CA ARG A 32 -27.81 -27.90 24.05
C ARG A 32 -28.89 -26.83 23.90
N THR A 33 -28.70 -25.86 23.00
CA THR A 33 -29.65 -24.74 22.83
C THR A 33 -30.79 -25.06 21.88
N ARG A 34 -30.64 -26.10 21.03
CA ARG A 34 -31.56 -26.45 19.93
C ARG A 34 -31.73 -25.33 18.90
N ARG A 35 -30.76 -24.41 18.80
CA ARG A 35 -30.79 -23.23 17.93
C ARG A 35 -29.64 -23.28 16.93
N LEU A 36 -29.91 -23.80 15.73
CA LEU A 36 -28.96 -23.77 14.59
C LEU A 36 -29.02 -22.41 13.89
N ASP A 37 -30.23 -21.88 13.73
CA ASP A 37 -30.60 -20.63 13.07
C ASP A 37 -29.88 -19.40 13.64
N SER A 38 -29.74 -19.33 14.96
CA SER A 38 -29.14 -18.19 15.66
C SER A 38 -27.71 -18.44 16.13
N TYR A 39 -27.13 -19.61 15.83
CA TYR A 39 -25.80 -19.95 16.30
C TYR A 39 -24.75 -19.01 15.72
N LEU A 40 -24.77 -18.79 14.40
CA LEU A 40 -23.74 -18.00 13.72
C LEU A 40 -23.71 -16.55 14.18
N SER A 41 -24.89 -15.93 14.39
CA SER A 41 -24.98 -14.57 14.91
C SER A 41 -24.52 -14.47 16.36
N THR A 42 -24.82 -15.48 17.18
CA THR A 42 -24.35 -15.58 18.57
C THR A 42 -22.84 -15.83 18.62
N PHE A 43 -22.32 -16.66 17.72
CA PHE A 43 -20.91 -16.95 17.57
C PHE A 43 -20.13 -15.70 17.19
N ARG A 44 -20.60 -14.91 16.22
CA ARG A 44 -19.97 -13.65 15.84
C ARG A 44 -19.95 -12.62 16.98
N LYS A 45 -20.97 -12.60 17.85
CA LYS A 45 -21.06 -11.67 19.00
C LYS A 45 -20.30 -12.12 20.24
N HIS A 46 -20.31 -13.41 20.56
CA HIS A 46 -19.80 -13.97 21.81
C HIS A 46 -18.71 -15.03 21.58
N ARG A 47 -17.93 -14.87 20.51
CA ARG A 47 -16.93 -15.84 20.03
C ARG A 47 -16.00 -16.32 21.14
N MET A 48 -15.34 -15.37 21.80
CA MET A 48 -14.36 -15.66 22.85
C MET A 48 -14.97 -16.51 23.98
N GLN A 49 -16.17 -16.16 24.45
CA GLN A 49 -16.86 -16.88 25.51
C GLN A 49 -17.24 -18.30 25.08
N LEU A 50 -17.70 -18.46 23.83
CA LEU A 50 -18.09 -19.75 23.28
C LEU A 50 -16.90 -20.67 23.04
N MET A 51 -15.78 -20.11 22.54
CA MET A 51 -14.59 -20.87 22.19
C MET A 51 -13.68 -21.20 23.37
N ARG A 52 -13.75 -20.44 24.48
CA ARG A 52 -13.08 -20.78 25.76
C ARG A 52 -13.87 -21.80 26.61
N LYS A 53 -15.18 -21.94 26.38
CA LYS A 53 -16.01 -22.86 27.17
C LYS A 53 -15.73 -24.30 26.78
N GLU A 54 -15.45 -25.16 27.77
CA GLU A 54 -15.25 -26.59 27.51
C GLU A 54 -16.49 -27.22 26.85
N PRO A 55 -16.29 -28.06 25.82
CA PRO A 55 -17.37 -28.86 25.29
C PRO A 55 -17.86 -29.79 26.42
N GLY A 56 -19.12 -29.63 26.83
CA GLY A 56 -19.67 -30.33 27.99
C GLY A 56 -19.54 -31.86 27.92
N THR A 57 -19.77 -32.51 29.06
CA THR A 57 -19.62 -33.96 29.29
C THR A 57 -20.19 -34.82 28.16
N GLY A 58 -19.35 -35.69 27.59
CA GLY A 58 -19.73 -36.65 26.52
C GLY A 58 -18.98 -36.48 25.19
N ILE A 59 -17.97 -35.61 25.11
CA ILE A 59 -17.13 -35.41 23.93
C ILE A 59 -15.69 -35.85 24.26
N HIS A 60 -15.00 -36.52 23.34
CA HIS A 60 -13.64 -37.06 23.54
C HIS A 60 -12.55 -36.00 23.76
N TYR A 61 -12.86 -34.72 23.59
CA TYR A 61 -11.96 -33.61 23.80
C TYR A 61 -12.19 -32.98 25.18
N LYS A 62 -11.16 -33.04 26.03
CA LYS A 62 -11.19 -32.45 27.39
C LYS A 62 -10.94 -30.94 27.42
N SER A 63 -10.52 -30.35 26.30
CA SER A 63 -10.10 -28.95 26.21
C SER A 63 -10.89 -28.23 25.14
N SER A 64 -11.19 -26.95 25.38
CA SER A 64 -11.80 -26.07 24.38
C SER A 64 -10.85 -25.83 23.19
N THR A 65 -11.37 -25.39 22.05
CA THR A 65 -10.55 -24.97 20.89
C THR A 65 -9.48 -23.96 21.28
N TYR A 66 -9.84 -22.93 22.04
CA TYR A 66 -8.90 -21.90 22.46
C TYR A 66 -7.89 -22.44 23.46
N SER A 67 -8.25 -23.39 24.31
CA SER A 67 -7.29 -24.07 25.21
C SER A 67 -6.26 -24.89 24.42
N ALA A 68 -6.67 -25.54 23.33
CA ALA A 68 -5.76 -26.31 22.48
C ALA A 68 -4.78 -25.38 21.72
N PHE A 69 -5.26 -24.25 21.20
CA PHE A 69 -4.40 -23.22 20.62
C PHE A 69 -3.47 -22.61 21.65
N ASP A 70 -3.96 -22.26 22.84
CA ASP A 70 -3.17 -21.67 23.91
C ASP A 70 -2.02 -22.59 24.36
N LEU A 71 -2.28 -23.89 24.50
CA LEU A 71 -1.23 -24.87 24.82
C LEU A 71 -0.13 -24.93 23.75
N SER A 72 -0.52 -24.86 22.47
CA SER A 72 0.41 -24.95 21.34
C SER A 72 1.17 -23.64 21.14
N PHE A 73 0.48 -22.51 21.26
CA PHE A 73 1.02 -21.17 21.06
C PHE A 73 2.04 -20.79 22.14
N ARG A 74 1.77 -21.10 23.41
CA ARG A 74 2.70 -20.81 24.53
C ARG A 74 4.00 -21.60 24.48
N ARG A 75 4.02 -22.73 23.76
CA ARG A 75 5.21 -23.56 23.58
C ARG A 75 6.12 -23.08 22.44
N LEU A 76 5.64 -22.14 21.62
CA LEU A 76 6.44 -21.54 20.57
C LEU A 76 7.55 -20.65 21.15
N PRO A 77 8.73 -20.57 20.50
CA PRO A 77 9.71 -19.54 20.79
C PRO A 77 9.10 -18.14 20.70
N THR A 78 9.59 -17.18 21.49
CA THR A 78 9.07 -15.81 21.51
C THR A 78 9.02 -15.19 20.11
N LYS A 79 10.09 -15.32 19.31
CA LYS A 79 10.13 -14.84 17.93
C LYS A 79 9.02 -15.43 17.07
N THR A 80 8.72 -16.72 17.21
CA THR A 80 7.64 -17.37 16.47
C THR A 80 6.26 -16.90 16.94
N GLN A 81 6.07 -16.63 18.23
CA GLN A 81 4.83 -16.04 18.72
C GLN A 81 4.60 -14.64 18.13
N GLU A 82 5.63 -13.80 18.11
CA GLU A 82 5.59 -12.46 17.51
C GLU A 82 5.29 -12.52 16.00
N PHE A 83 5.95 -13.42 15.29
CA PHE A 83 5.67 -13.71 13.88
C PHE A 83 4.21 -14.12 13.65
N MET A 84 3.66 -15.00 14.49
CA MET A 84 2.26 -15.42 14.38
C MET A 84 1.28 -14.27 14.67
N LYS A 85 1.60 -13.38 15.61
CA LYS A 85 0.80 -12.17 15.89
C LYS A 85 0.77 -11.24 14.70
N LEU A 86 1.88 -11.02 14.00
CA LEU A 86 1.91 -10.25 12.76
C LEU A 86 1.09 -10.94 11.66
N CYS A 87 1.26 -12.26 11.48
CA CYS A 87 0.48 -13.03 10.51
C CYS A 87 -1.03 -13.03 10.79
N ALA A 88 -1.48 -12.73 12.02
CA ALA A 88 -2.89 -12.61 12.33
C ALA A 88 -3.58 -11.45 11.58
N PHE A 89 -2.83 -10.42 11.19
CA PHE A 89 -3.34 -9.23 10.50
C PHE A 89 -3.15 -9.28 8.97
N LEU A 90 -2.41 -10.27 8.47
CA LEU A 90 -2.33 -10.59 7.04
C LEU A 90 -3.56 -11.39 6.61
N HIS A 91 -3.84 -11.40 5.30
CA HIS A 91 -4.77 -12.36 4.73
C HIS A 91 -4.36 -13.81 5.06
N HIS A 92 -5.35 -14.65 5.37
CA HIS A 92 -5.16 -15.97 5.97
C HIS A 92 -4.48 -17.00 5.05
N SER A 93 -4.55 -16.80 3.73
CA SER A 93 -4.00 -17.73 2.74
C SER A 93 -2.98 -17.07 1.82
N MET A 94 -2.11 -17.90 1.25
CA MET A 94 -1.12 -17.52 0.23
C MET A 94 -0.16 -16.42 0.68
N ILE A 95 0.21 -16.40 1.96
CA ILE A 95 1.22 -15.48 2.49
C ILE A 95 2.57 -15.86 1.88
N PRO A 96 3.17 -15.05 0.97
CA PRO A 96 4.38 -15.44 0.26
C PRO A 96 5.62 -15.28 1.14
N SER A 97 6.59 -16.21 1.10
CA SER A 97 7.90 -16.05 1.75
C SER A 97 8.63 -14.80 1.26
N LYS A 98 8.53 -14.54 -0.05
CA LYS A 98 9.08 -13.36 -0.72
C LYS A 98 8.56 -12.03 -0.18
N LEU A 99 7.36 -12.02 0.45
CA LEU A 99 6.82 -10.84 1.13
C LEU A 99 7.76 -10.38 2.26
N PHE A 100 8.26 -11.33 3.04
CA PHE A 100 9.15 -11.08 4.17
C PHE A 100 10.53 -10.64 3.67
N GLU A 101 11.10 -11.37 2.72
CA GLU A 101 12.39 -11.03 2.12
C GLU A 101 12.40 -9.58 1.59
N GLN A 102 11.36 -9.17 0.87
CA GLN A 102 11.28 -7.84 0.29
C GLN A 102 11.06 -6.74 1.32
N SER A 103 10.24 -7.01 2.33
CA SER A 103 10.04 -6.06 3.43
C SER A 103 11.32 -5.85 4.23
N ILE A 104 12.12 -6.90 4.46
CA ILE A 104 13.40 -6.81 5.17
C ILE A 104 14.43 -6.10 4.29
N ALA A 105 14.51 -6.45 3.00
CA ALA A 105 15.44 -5.83 2.06
C ALA A 105 15.22 -4.31 1.86
N SER A 106 14.00 -3.82 2.10
CA SER A 106 13.71 -2.38 2.06
C SER A 106 13.91 -1.68 3.42
N GLY A 107 14.32 -2.42 4.46
CA GLY A 107 14.42 -1.94 5.84
C GLY A 107 13.06 -1.60 6.44
N PHE A 108 12.00 -2.27 5.99
CA PHE A 108 10.60 -1.97 6.35
C PHE A 108 10.19 -0.53 6.04
N ALA A 109 10.92 0.18 5.17
CA ALA A 109 10.72 1.61 4.96
C ALA A 109 9.60 1.88 3.94
N THR A 110 8.79 2.89 4.25
CA THR A 110 7.75 3.40 3.35
C THR A 110 8.35 4.03 2.09
N LEU A 111 7.68 3.86 0.95
CA LEU A 111 8.01 4.56 -0.29
C LEU A 111 7.79 6.07 -0.12
N ILE A 112 8.81 6.88 -0.41
CA ILE A 112 8.68 8.34 -0.41
C ILE A 112 8.10 8.77 -1.76
N VAL A 113 6.80 9.06 -1.77
CA VAL A 113 6.11 9.55 -2.97
C VAL A 113 6.36 11.05 -3.20
N ARG A 114 6.50 11.81 -2.10
CA ARG A 114 6.74 13.25 -2.14
C ARG A 114 7.66 13.68 -1.00
N GLU A 115 8.74 14.38 -1.32
CA GLU A 115 9.79 14.74 -0.34
C GLU A 115 9.27 15.67 0.78
N SER A 116 8.31 16.54 0.48
CA SER A 116 7.67 17.43 1.45
C SER A 116 6.71 16.73 2.42
N LEU A 117 6.41 15.45 2.17
CA LEU A 117 5.54 14.59 2.99
C LEU A 117 6.31 13.31 3.38
N PRO A 118 7.34 13.42 4.24
CA PRO A 118 8.14 12.27 4.63
C PRO A 118 7.34 11.30 5.52
N PRO A 119 7.73 10.01 5.55
CA PRO A 119 7.14 9.04 6.48
C PRO A 119 7.19 9.55 7.94
N PRO A 120 6.16 9.28 8.74
CA PRO A 120 6.07 9.79 10.11
C PRO A 120 7.18 9.22 11.00
N GLU A 121 7.60 9.99 12.01
CA GLU A 121 8.68 9.55 12.93
C GLU A 121 8.33 8.29 13.71
N ASN A 122 7.03 8.06 13.97
CA ASN A 122 6.52 6.88 14.64
C ASN A 122 6.82 5.58 13.87
N ASP A 123 7.04 5.65 12.55
CA ASP A 123 7.44 4.48 11.76
C ASP A 123 8.73 3.86 12.31
N LYS A 124 9.65 4.67 12.85
CA LYS A 124 10.91 4.18 13.44
C LYS A 124 10.68 3.17 14.55
N ALA A 125 9.65 3.37 15.39
CA ALA A 125 9.34 2.46 16.48
C ALA A 125 8.83 1.11 15.95
N PHE A 126 7.97 1.13 14.91
CA PHE A 126 7.47 -0.09 14.28
C PHE A 126 8.57 -0.82 13.50
N ILE A 127 9.44 -0.09 12.80
CA ILE A 127 10.59 -0.64 12.08
C ILE A 127 11.54 -1.34 13.05
N SER A 128 11.84 -0.74 14.21
CA SER A 128 12.67 -1.37 15.24
C SER A 128 12.06 -2.67 15.77
N GLN A 129 10.75 -2.69 16.06
CA GLN A 129 10.06 -3.91 16.51
C GLN A 129 10.06 -5.00 15.43
N LEU A 130 9.86 -4.63 14.15
CA LEU A 130 9.95 -5.57 13.03
C LEU A 130 11.37 -6.13 12.87
N ALA A 131 12.38 -5.29 13.05
CA ALA A 131 13.79 -5.70 13.02
C ALA A 131 14.16 -6.64 14.18
N GLU A 132 13.54 -6.51 15.36
CA GLU A 132 13.73 -7.47 16.47
C GLU A 132 13.15 -8.85 16.15
N ILE A 133 12.04 -8.90 15.41
CA ILE A 133 11.37 -10.14 15.01
C ILE A 133 12.15 -10.84 13.89
N PHE A 134 12.44 -10.10 12.81
CA PHE A 134 12.94 -10.68 11.55
C PHE A 134 14.44 -10.48 11.32
N GLY A 135 15.08 -9.57 12.03
CA GLY A 135 16.43 -9.11 11.72
C GLY A 135 16.44 -7.95 10.72
N LEU A 136 17.62 -7.36 10.53
CA LEU A 136 17.88 -6.29 9.55
C LEU A 136 18.28 -6.84 8.17
N GLU A 137 18.75 -8.08 8.11
CA GLU A 137 19.16 -8.76 6.89
C GLU A 137 18.34 -10.04 6.73
N TRP A 138 18.05 -10.40 5.48
CA TRP A 138 17.32 -11.63 5.18
C TRP A 138 18.18 -12.85 5.49
N ASP A 139 17.75 -13.62 6.48
CA ASP A 139 18.31 -14.93 6.80
C ASP A 139 17.26 -16.01 6.58
N GLU A 140 17.41 -16.71 5.46
CA GLU A 140 16.50 -17.79 5.07
C GLU A 140 16.48 -18.95 6.08
N ILE A 141 17.60 -19.24 6.72
CA ILE A 141 17.70 -20.35 7.69
C ILE A 141 16.91 -19.98 8.95
N THR A 142 17.17 -18.81 9.52
CA THR A 142 16.49 -18.36 10.74
C THR A 142 14.99 -18.15 10.51
N PHE A 143 14.61 -17.68 9.32
CA PHE A 143 13.21 -17.59 8.92
C PHE A 143 12.56 -18.98 8.81
N GLN A 144 13.23 -19.94 8.16
CA GLN A 144 12.71 -21.30 8.01
C GLN A 144 12.57 -22.01 9.37
N GLU A 145 13.48 -21.81 10.32
CA GLU A 145 13.35 -22.34 11.69
C GLU A 145 12.07 -21.83 12.38
N THR A 146 11.71 -20.58 12.13
CA THR A 146 10.47 -19.96 12.65
C THR A 146 9.24 -20.61 12.02
N ILE A 147 9.25 -20.82 10.71
CA ILE A 147 8.19 -21.52 9.97
C ILE A 147 8.07 -22.97 10.45
N ASP A 148 9.17 -23.67 10.63
CA ASP A 148 9.21 -25.07 11.08
C ASP A 148 8.70 -25.21 12.52
N ALA A 149 8.98 -24.25 13.40
CA ALA A 149 8.41 -24.22 14.75
C ALA A 149 6.88 -24.06 14.70
N ALA A 150 6.36 -23.14 13.89
CA ALA A 150 4.93 -22.91 13.73
C ALA A 150 4.21 -24.09 13.04
N SER A 151 4.86 -24.69 12.05
CA SER A 151 4.37 -25.87 11.29
C SER A 151 4.33 -27.12 12.18
N ARG A 152 5.37 -27.38 12.99
CA ARG A 152 5.37 -28.48 13.99
C ARG A 152 4.26 -28.33 15.02
N ALA A 153 3.90 -27.10 15.37
CA ALA A 153 2.76 -26.80 16.23
C ALA A 153 1.39 -26.88 15.50
N SER A 154 1.38 -27.21 14.21
CA SER A 154 0.18 -27.23 13.34
C SER A 154 -0.58 -25.90 13.29
N LEU A 155 0.13 -24.79 13.47
CA LEU A 155 -0.43 -23.44 13.46
C LEU A 155 -0.32 -22.77 12.07
N ILE A 156 0.59 -23.25 11.23
CA ILE A 156 0.76 -22.85 9.83
C ILE A 156 0.73 -24.09 8.95
N SER A 157 0.10 -23.95 7.79
CA SER A 157 0.26 -24.87 6.65
C SER A 157 1.20 -24.25 5.64
N VAL A 158 2.23 -25.02 5.25
CA VAL A 158 3.20 -24.67 4.21
C VAL A 158 2.76 -25.30 2.90
N SER A 159 2.80 -24.55 1.80
CA SER A 159 2.48 -25.07 0.46
C SER A 159 3.51 -26.09 -0.02
N THR A 160 3.16 -26.88 -1.04
CA THR A 160 4.03 -27.94 -1.58
C THR A 160 5.33 -27.41 -2.18
N ASP A 161 5.34 -26.16 -2.65
CA ASP A 161 6.53 -25.47 -3.16
C ASP A 161 7.37 -24.81 -2.05
N GLY A 162 6.87 -24.79 -0.79
CA GLY A 162 7.54 -24.12 0.33
C GLY A 162 7.51 -22.59 0.28
N LEU A 163 6.84 -21.99 -0.71
CA LEU A 163 6.93 -20.54 -0.97
C LEU A 163 5.75 -19.74 -0.39
N SER A 164 4.70 -20.41 0.08
CA SER A 164 3.54 -19.75 0.63
C SER A 164 3.00 -20.43 1.90
N TYR A 165 2.41 -19.60 2.74
CA TYR A 165 1.95 -20.00 4.06
C TYR A 165 0.46 -19.70 4.21
N THR A 166 -0.22 -20.57 4.94
CA THR A 166 -1.63 -20.40 5.30
C THR A 166 -1.76 -20.48 6.82
N VAL A 167 -2.36 -19.44 7.39
CA VAL A 167 -2.73 -19.36 8.81
C VAL A 167 -4.23 -19.50 8.90
N HIS A 168 -4.71 -20.43 9.72
CA HIS A 168 -6.14 -20.68 9.82
C HIS A 168 -6.90 -19.43 10.35
N PRO A 169 -8.03 -18.99 9.76
CA PRO A 169 -8.74 -17.78 10.21
C PRO A 169 -9.17 -17.81 11.69
N LEU A 170 -9.59 -18.98 12.19
CA LEU A 170 -9.91 -19.15 13.62
C LEU A 170 -8.68 -18.97 14.52
N LEU A 171 -7.49 -19.31 14.04
CA LEU A 171 -6.25 -19.08 14.77
C LEU A 171 -5.87 -17.60 14.77
N GLN A 172 -5.95 -16.92 13.62
CA GLN A 172 -5.75 -15.46 13.56
C GLN A 172 -6.72 -14.74 14.51
N THR A 173 -7.97 -15.22 14.57
CA THR A 173 -8.98 -14.69 15.49
C THR A 173 -8.65 -14.97 16.96
N TYR A 174 -8.22 -16.20 17.28
CA TYR A 174 -7.75 -16.54 18.62
C TYR A 174 -6.61 -15.62 19.08
N ILE A 175 -5.65 -15.34 18.19
CA ILE A 175 -4.53 -14.45 18.49
C ILE A 175 -5.04 -13.03 18.77
N LYS A 176 -5.89 -12.48 17.89
CA LYS A 176 -6.49 -11.13 18.08
C LYS A 176 -7.31 -11.02 19.37
N ASP A 177 -8.10 -12.05 19.68
CA ASP A 177 -8.89 -12.13 20.93
C ASP A 177 -8.00 -12.25 22.19
N GLY A 178 -6.76 -12.71 22.03
CA GLY A 178 -5.77 -12.81 23.10
C GLY A 178 -5.01 -11.52 23.38
N LEU A 179 -4.97 -10.61 22.41
CA LEU A 179 -4.34 -9.29 22.51
C LEU A 179 -5.33 -8.29 23.13
N ASN A 180 -4.81 -7.31 23.89
CA ASN A 180 -5.61 -6.16 24.31
C ASN A 180 -5.85 -5.19 23.12
N GLU A 181 -6.64 -4.13 23.32
CA GLU A 181 -6.98 -3.19 22.23
C GLU A 181 -5.74 -2.44 21.70
N GLU A 182 -4.85 -1.99 22.59
CA GLU A 182 -3.62 -1.28 22.21
C GLU A 182 -2.64 -2.17 21.45
N GLU A 183 -2.48 -3.41 21.88
CA GLU A 183 -1.68 -4.43 21.20
C GLU A 183 -2.27 -4.75 19.83
N ASN A 184 -3.59 -4.92 19.72
CA ASN A 184 -4.25 -5.12 18.43
C ASN A 184 -3.97 -3.98 17.46
N HIS A 185 -4.09 -2.73 17.93
CA HIS A 185 -3.75 -1.55 17.13
C HIS A 185 -2.26 -1.51 16.74
N THR A 186 -1.38 -1.90 17.67
CA THR A 186 0.07 -1.93 17.44
C THR A 186 0.45 -2.94 16.38
N TYR A 187 0.02 -4.21 16.48
CA TYR A 187 0.33 -5.21 15.46
C TYR A 187 -0.34 -4.90 14.12
N MET A 188 -1.52 -4.28 14.11
CA MET A 188 -2.15 -3.82 12.87
C MET A 188 -1.29 -2.76 12.16
N ARG A 189 -0.77 -1.77 12.90
CA ARG A 189 0.14 -0.75 12.35
C ARG A 189 1.49 -1.34 11.94
N MET A 190 2.06 -2.26 12.74
CA MET A 190 3.27 -2.99 12.35
C MET A 190 3.07 -3.78 11.06
N THR A 191 1.91 -4.42 10.89
CA THR A 191 1.59 -5.17 9.67
C THR A 191 1.41 -4.23 8.48
N SER A 192 0.80 -3.06 8.69
CA SER A 192 0.75 -1.99 7.68
C SER A 192 2.16 -1.56 7.26
N GLN A 193 3.05 -1.28 8.23
CA GLN A 193 4.43 -0.89 7.98
C GLN A 193 5.22 -1.97 7.23
N PHE A 194 5.03 -3.23 7.61
CA PHE A 194 5.59 -4.38 6.93
C PHE A 194 5.15 -4.45 5.45
N LEU A 195 3.86 -4.24 5.17
CA LEU A 195 3.36 -4.22 3.80
C LEU A 195 3.89 -3.03 2.99
N LEU A 196 4.00 -1.85 3.61
CA LEU A 196 4.63 -0.66 2.99
C LEU A 196 6.09 -0.94 2.59
N GLY A 197 6.83 -1.63 3.46
CA GLY A 197 8.18 -2.10 3.19
C GLY A 197 8.24 -3.05 1.98
N ALA A 198 7.35 -4.04 1.91
CA ALA A 198 7.30 -4.96 0.77
C ALA A 198 6.96 -4.25 -0.55
N MET A 199 6.02 -3.29 -0.52
CA MET A 199 5.61 -2.50 -1.68
C MET A 199 6.76 -1.68 -2.28
N LYS A 200 7.63 -1.09 -1.44
CA LYS A 200 8.79 -0.30 -1.87
C LYS A 200 9.77 -1.10 -2.74
N SER A 201 9.88 -2.41 -2.52
CA SER A 201 10.79 -3.26 -3.29
C SER A 201 10.39 -3.38 -4.77
N GLY A 202 9.08 -3.30 -5.07
CA GLY A 202 8.54 -3.38 -6.44
C GLY A 202 8.73 -4.73 -7.14
N LYS A 203 9.25 -5.75 -6.45
CA LYS A 203 9.60 -7.07 -7.01
C LYS A 203 8.47 -8.10 -6.86
N LEU A 204 7.48 -7.86 -6.00
CA LEU A 204 6.32 -8.75 -5.84
C LEU A 204 5.26 -8.47 -6.89
N GLN A 205 4.55 -9.54 -7.28
CA GLN A 205 3.39 -9.38 -8.14
C GLN A 205 2.25 -8.72 -7.35
N LEU A 206 1.61 -7.70 -7.92
CA LEU A 206 0.58 -6.91 -7.25
C LEU A 206 -0.58 -7.78 -6.74
N TRP A 207 -0.94 -8.84 -7.47
CA TRP A 207 -2.00 -9.77 -7.09
C TRP A 207 -1.68 -10.60 -5.83
N GLN A 208 -0.40 -10.80 -5.51
CA GLN A 208 0.03 -11.48 -4.28
C GLN A 208 -0.09 -10.56 -3.06
N LEU A 209 0.15 -9.25 -3.25
CA LEU A 209 0.05 -8.25 -2.18
C LEU A 209 -1.39 -7.86 -1.86
N LEU A 210 -2.25 -7.82 -2.87
CA LEU A 210 -3.60 -7.26 -2.77
C LEU A 210 -4.44 -7.85 -1.62
N PRO A 211 -4.51 -9.19 -1.40
CA PRO A 211 -5.31 -9.74 -0.30
C PRO A 211 -4.82 -9.26 1.06
N HIS A 212 -3.50 -9.16 1.25
CA HIS A 212 -2.87 -8.75 2.50
C HIS A 212 -3.01 -7.24 2.75
N ILE A 213 -2.96 -6.42 1.71
CA ILE A 213 -3.21 -4.99 1.86
C ILE A 213 -4.69 -4.74 2.17
N ASN A 214 -5.60 -5.46 1.52
CA ASN A 214 -7.04 -5.36 1.79
C ASN A 214 -7.43 -5.86 3.20
N SER A 215 -6.60 -6.65 3.88
CA SER A 215 -6.87 -7.03 5.27
C SER A 215 -6.60 -5.91 6.27
N ILE A 216 -5.88 -4.85 5.87
CA ILE A 216 -5.66 -3.65 6.67
C ILE A 216 -6.79 -2.65 6.42
N PRO A 217 -7.50 -2.16 7.46
CA PRO A 217 -8.57 -1.18 7.29
C PRO A 217 -8.10 0.11 6.60
N ARG A 218 -8.99 0.72 5.80
CA ARG A 218 -8.72 2.01 5.13
C ARG A 218 -8.32 3.12 6.09
N SER A 219 -8.92 3.16 7.27
CA SER A 219 -8.59 4.13 8.31
C SER A 219 -7.14 4.07 8.79
N VAL A 220 -6.52 2.88 8.73
CA VAL A 220 -5.09 2.69 9.06
C VAL A 220 -4.22 3.03 7.86
N GLN A 221 -4.63 2.61 6.65
CA GLN A 221 -3.91 2.94 5.41
C GLN A 221 -3.84 4.46 5.17
N SER A 222 -4.86 5.21 5.60
CA SER A 222 -4.93 6.66 5.46
C SER A 222 -4.63 7.42 6.76
N GLU A 223 -4.08 6.77 7.78
CA GLU A 223 -3.76 7.41 9.06
C GLU A 223 -2.75 8.55 8.85
N ASP A 224 -1.73 8.29 8.02
CA ASP A 224 -0.72 9.25 7.60
C ASP A 224 -0.72 9.47 6.10
N ILE A 225 -0.39 10.70 5.69
CA ILE A 225 -0.48 11.12 4.29
C ILE A 225 0.52 10.33 3.43
N SER A 226 1.73 10.09 3.92
CA SER A 226 2.76 9.34 3.20
C SER A 226 2.37 7.87 3.01
N HIS A 227 1.71 7.25 4.01
CA HIS A 227 1.17 5.90 3.91
C HIS A 227 0.02 5.86 2.89
N ALA A 228 -0.92 6.82 2.98
CA ALA A 228 -2.03 6.95 2.05
C ALA A 228 -1.56 7.06 0.60
N LEU A 229 -0.49 7.82 0.37
CA LEU A 229 0.14 7.98 -0.95
C LEU A 229 0.80 6.69 -1.45
N ALA A 230 1.52 5.97 -0.58
CA ALA A 230 2.13 4.70 -0.95
C ALA A 230 1.05 3.65 -1.31
N PHE A 231 -0.01 3.54 -0.52
CA PHE A 231 -1.15 2.68 -0.85
C PHE A 231 -1.89 3.15 -2.10
N HIS A 232 -2.07 4.46 -2.28
CA HIS A 232 -2.66 5.01 -3.50
C HIS A 232 -1.88 4.59 -4.75
N ASP A 233 -0.53 4.64 -4.73
CA ASP A 233 0.27 4.20 -5.88
C ASP A 233 0.12 2.70 -6.18
N PHE A 234 -0.06 1.88 -5.14
CA PHE A 234 -0.37 0.47 -5.30
C PHE A 234 -1.73 0.24 -5.97
N TYR A 235 -2.81 0.86 -5.47
CA TYR A 235 -4.15 0.71 -6.06
C TYR A 235 -4.25 1.34 -7.45
N ARG A 236 -3.54 2.43 -7.69
CA ARG A 236 -3.41 3.06 -9.02
C ARG A 236 -2.83 2.08 -10.04
N SER A 237 -1.83 1.30 -9.64
CA SER A 237 -1.21 0.27 -10.49
C SER A 237 -2.17 -0.89 -10.78
N LEU A 238 -3.15 -1.13 -9.90
CA LEU A 238 -4.23 -2.10 -10.09
C LEU A 238 -5.48 -1.51 -10.75
N THR A 239 -5.48 -0.22 -11.10
CA THR A 239 -6.63 0.53 -11.63
C THR A 239 -7.86 0.53 -10.70
N ASP A 240 -7.66 0.33 -9.40
CA ASP A 240 -8.71 0.45 -8.38
C ASP A 240 -8.84 1.92 -7.94
N TRP A 241 -9.48 2.70 -8.79
CA TRP A 241 -9.66 4.14 -8.58
C TRP A 241 -10.61 4.46 -7.41
N ALA A 242 -11.48 3.51 -7.03
CA ALA A 242 -12.36 3.68 -5.88
C ALA A 242 -11.55 3.65 -4.57
N ALA A 243 -10.65 2.66 -4.43
CA ALA A 243 -9.70 2.61 -3.33
C ALA A 243 -8.79 3.84 -3.28
N CYS A 244 -8.30 4.30 -4.44
CA CYS A 244 -7.50 5.54 -4.52
C CYS A 244 -8.25 6.74 -3.93
N ARG A 245 -9.53 6.90 -4.28
CA ARG A 245 -10.36 8.00 -3.78
C ARG A 245 -10.53 7.93 -2.26
N GLU A 246 -10.89 6.76 -1.72
CA GLU A 246 -11.08 6.55 -0.28
C GLU A 246 -9.82 6.89 0.54
N LEU A 247 -8.63 6.71 -0.03
CA LEU A 247 -7.35 7.06 0.61
C LEU A 247 -7.02 8.55 0.50
N LEU A 248 -7.33 9.18 -0.63
CA LEU A 248 -6.97 10.58 -0.89
C LEU A 248 -7.87 11.57 -0.17
N GLU A 249 -9.17 11.28 0.03
CA GLU A 249 -10.10 12.20 0.70
C GLU A 249 -9.69 12.52 2.16
N PRO A 250 -9.36 11.52 3.01
CA PRO A 250 -8.85 11.78 4.36
C PRO A 250 -7.47 12.45 4.34
N ALA A 251 -6.58 12.03 3.43
CA ALA A 251 -5.23 12.59 3.31
C ALA A 251 -5.28 14.08 2.94
N LEU A 252 -6.12 14.46 1.98
CA LEU A 252 -6.34 15.85 1.59
C LEU A 252 -6.91 16.65 2.76
N SER A 253 -7.93 16.12 3.45
CA SER A 253 -8.51 16.77 4.62
C SER A 253 -7.45 17.05 5.71
N LYS A 254 -6.54 16.12 5.95
CA LYS A 254 -5.42 16.27 6.90
C LYS A 254 -4.40 17.33 6.45
N VAL A 255 -4.01 17.34 5.17
CA VAL A 255 -3.06 18.36 4.65
C VAL A 255 -3.67 19.76 4.66
N VAL A 256 -4.93 19.90 4.24
CA VAL A 256 -5.62 21.18 4.25
C VAL A 256 -5.78 21.71 5.68
N ALA A 257 -6.08 20.85 6.66
CA ALA A 257 -6.19 21.25 8.06
C ALA A 257 -4.85 21.67 8.67
N THR A 258 -3.73 21.07 8.24
CA THR A 258 -2.41 21.31 8.84
C THR A 258 -1.62 22.41 8.14
N ARG A 259 -1.75 22.55 6.83
CA ARG A 259 -0.95 23.48 5.99
C ARG A 259 -1.78 24.53 5.25
N GLY A 260 -3.10 24.36 5.21
CA GLY A 260 -4.02 25.25 4.51
C GLY A 260 -4.26 24.88 3.05
N GLN A 261 -5.35 25.42 2.48
CA GLN A 261 -5.82 25.09 1.14
C GLN A 261 -4.85 25.52 0.02
N ARG A 262 -4.08 26.59 0.23
CA ARG A 262 -3.15 27.15 -0.76
C ARG A 262 -1.74 26.57 -0.69
N ASP A 263 -1.49 25.62 0.22
CA ASP A 263 -0.20 24.94 0.30
C ASP A 263 0.08 24.10 -0.96
N ALA A 264 1.35 23.99 -1.34
CA ALA A 264 1.76 23.24 -2.52
C ALA A 264 1.30 21.77 -2.47
N ASP A 265 1.29 21.17 -1.28
CA ASP A 265 0.92 19.77 -1.10
C ASP A 265 -0.59 19.58 -1.13
N SER A 266 -1.36 20.54 -0.60
CA SER A 266 -2.83 20.57 -0.71
C SER A 266 -3.25 20.66 -2.18
N LEU A 267 -2.67 21.60 -2.94
CA LEU A 267 -2.99 21.78 -4.35
C LEU A 267 -2.62 20.54 -5.16
N TRP A 268 -1.45 19.94 -4.89
CA TRP A 268 -1.01 18.71 -5.54
C TRP A 268 -1.92 17.51 -5.22
N LEU A 269 -2.29 17.29 -3.96
CA LEU A 269 -3.22 16.22 -3.58
C LEU A 269 -4.59 16.42 -4.23
N THR A 270 -5.07 17.65 -4.30
CA THR A 270 -6.36 17.96 -4.94
C THR A 270 -6.32 17.65 -6.43
N GLN A 271 -5.20 17.90 -7.12
CA GLN A 271 -5.00 17.50 -8.52
C GLN A 271 -5.02 15.97 -8.70
N ILE A 272 -4.39 15.21 -7.79
CA ILE A 272 -4.44 13.73 -7.84
C ILE A 272 -5.88 13.22 -7.62
N LEU A 273 -6.59 13.81 -6.67
CA LEU A 273 -7.99 13.46 -6.42
C LEU A 273 -8.85 13.74 -7.66
N ALA A 274 -8.70 14.90 -8.30
CA ALA A 274 -9.45 15.22 -9.51
C ALA A 274 -9.14 14.26 -10.67
N ARG A 275 -7.87 13.88 -10.86
CA ARG A 275 -7.49 12.85 -11.84
C ARG A 275 -8.11 11.48 -11.52
N THR A 276 -8.20 11.13 -10.23
CA THR A 276 -8.85 9.90 -9.78
C THR A 276 -10.36 9.93 -10.08
N LEU A 277 -11.02 11.06 -9.88
CA LEU A 277 -12.44 11.25 -10.23
C LEU A 277 -12.67 11.15 -11.75
N CYS A 278 -11.76 11.70 -12.56
CA CYS A 278 -11.78 11.54 -14.01
C CYS A 278 -11.76 10.06 -14.41
N ARG A 279 -10.86 9.28 -13.81
CA ARG A 279 -10.73 7.82 -14.02
C ARG A 279 -11.94 7.02 -13.53
N LEU A 280 -12.70 7.54 -12.57
CA LEU A 280 -13.98 6.98 -12.12
C LEU A 280 -15.16 7.37 -13.02
N GLY A 281 -14.95 8.18 -14.06
CA GLY A 281 -16.00 8.69 -14.94
C GLY A 281 -16.79 9.88 -14.35
N GLN A 282 -16.36 10.43 -13.21
CA GLN A 282 -16.97 11.61 -12.59
C GLN A 282 -16.38 12.90 -13.21
N LEU A 283 -16.52 13.02 -14.53
CA LEU A 283 -15.83 14.02 -15.35
C LEU A 283 -16.20 15.46 -14.98
N GLU A 284 -17.48 15.75 -14.78
CA GLU A 284 -17.96 17.10 -14.42
C GLU A 284 -17.38 17.59 -13.09
N MET A 285 -17.30 16.70 -12.09
CA MET A 285 -16.69 17.02 -10.80
C MET A 285 -15.19 17.23 -10.93
N ALA A 286 -14.51 16.37 -11.70
CA ALA A 286 -13.08 16.48 -11.96
C ALA A 286 -12.72 17.78 -12.68
N GLU A 287 -13.46 18.14 -13.72
CA GLU A 287 -13.25 19.37 -14.49
C GLU A 287 -13.41 20.61 -13.61
N ARG A 288 -14.52 20.70 -12.85
CA ARG A 288 -14.76 21.83 -11.95
C ARG A 288 -13.63 21.98 -10.94
N MET A 289 -13.24 20.88 -10.29
CA MET A 289 -12.12 20.89 -9.33
C MET A 289 -10.81 21.34 -10.00
N GLN A 290 -10.50 20.84 -11.18
CA GLN A 290 -9.27 21.19 -11.90
C GLN A 290 -9.23 22.65 -12.33
N ARG A 291 -10.36 23.25 -12.75
CA ARG A 291 -10.45 24.68 -13.07
C ARG A 291 -10.17 25.54 -11.82
N GLU A 292 -10.84 25.25 -10.71
CA GLU A 292 -10.65 25.98 -9.44
C GLU A 292 -9.19 25.90 -8.95
N ILE A 293 -8.57 24.72 -9.02
CA ILE A 293 -7.18 24.53 -8.59
C ILE A 293 -6.21 25.20 -9.57
N LEU A 294 -6.48 25.18 -10.87
CA LEU A 294 -5.60 25.80 -11.86
C LEU A 294 -5.50 27.31 -11.64
N ASP A 295 -6.60 27.97 -11.32
CA ASP A 295 -6.60 29.40 -10.97
C ASP A 295 -5.72 29.65 -9.73
N LEU A 296 -5.86 28.82 -8.68
CA LEU A 296 -5.02 28.90 -7.48
C LEU A 296 -3.53 28.63 -7.77
N LEU A 297 -3.21 27.67 -8.65
CA LEU A 297 -1.84 27.37 -9.06
C LEU A 297 -1.21 28.53 -9.83
N VAL A 298 -1.97 29.17 -10.72
CA VAL A 298 -1.53 30.37 -11.46
C VAL A 298 -1.30 31.54 -10.51
N GLU A 299 -2.19 31.78 -9.54
CA GLU A 299 -2.02 32.83 -8.53
C GLU A 299 -0.81 32.58 -7.62
N THR A 300 -0.60 31.33 -7.20
CA THR A 300 0.39 30.98 -6.16
C THR A 300 1.80 30.80 -6.73
N PHE A 301 1.93 30.08 -7.85
CA PHE A 301 3.23 29.72 -8.43
C PHE A 301 3.53 30.41 -9.75
N GLY A 302 2.53 31.08 -10.34
CA GLY A 302 2.62 31.61 -11.69
C GLY A 302 2.39 30.55 -12.76
N ARG A 303 2.13 31.03 -13.98
CA ARG A 303 1.74 30.20 -15.12
C ARG A 303 2.85 29.27 -15.63
N GLY A 304 4.12 29.63 -15.43
CA GLY A 304 5.27 28.85 -15.89
C GLY A 304 5.81 27.82 -14.89
N HIS A 305 5.18 27.66 -13.72
CA HIS A 305 5.61 26.69 -12.72
C HIS A 305 5.31 25.24 -13.16
N LEU A 306 6.12 24.27 -12.72
CA LEU A 306 5.94 22.87 -13.12
C LEU A 306 4.59 22.31 -12.64
N ASP A 307 4.18 22.63 -11.41
CA ASP A 307 2.88 22.20 -10.87
C ASP A 307 1.70 22.82 -11.64
N THR A 308 1.82 24.09 -12.07
CA THR A 308 0.79 24.75 -12.89
C THR A 308 0.70 24.11 -14.26
N ILE A 309 1.83 23.84 -14.91
CA ILE A 309 1.88 23.14 -16.21
C ILE A 309 1.26 21.75 -16.08
N TRP A 310 1.55 21.02 -15.00
CA TRP A 310 0.96 19.70 -14.74
C TRP A 310 -0.56 19.78 -14.50
N GLY A 311 -1.04 20.81 -13.81
CA GLY A 311 -2.46 21.10 -13.66
C GLY A 311 -3.15 21.37 -15.01
N MET A 312 -2.50 22.11 -15.90
CA MET A 312 -3.00 22.36 -17.27
C MET A 312 -3.07 21.07 -18.09
N GLU A 313 -2.03 20.23 -18.08
CA GLU A 313 -2.04 18.92 -18.76
C GLU A 313 -3.15 18.00 -18.22
N SER A 314 -3.38 18.03 -16.90
CA SER A 314 -4.42 17.23 -16.24
C SER A 314 -5.82 17.70 -16.62
N LEU A 315 -6.06 19.02 -16.65
CA LEU A 315 -7.34 19.59 -17.11
C LEU A 315 -7.56 19.33 -18.61
N ALA A 316 -6.54 19.48 -19.45
CA ALA A 316 -6.64 19.17 -20.88
C ALA A 316 -7.07 17.71 -21.13
N THR A 317 -6.55 16.76 -20.33
CA THR A 317 -6.95 15.36 -20.40
C THR A 317 -8.42 15.16 -20.04
N THR A 318 -8.89 15.80 -18.97
CA THR A 318 -10.31 15.73 -18.56
C THR A 318 -11.22 16.36 -19.59
N LEU A 319 -10.86 17.54 -20.14
CA LEU A 319 -11.63 18.22 -21.20
C LEU A 319 -11.75 17.33 -22.45
N TYR A 320 -10.68 16.60 -22.80
CA TYR A 320 -10.71 15.62 -23.87
C TYR A 320 -11.70 14.48 -23.57
N GLU A 321 -11.70 13.94 -22.34
CA GLU A 321 -12.65 12.92 -21.92
C GLU A 321 -14.11 13.44 -21.85
N CYS A 322 -14.30 14.74 -21.58
CA CYS A 322 -15.60 15.44 -21.67
C CYS A 322 -16.04 15.72 -23.12
N GLY A 323 -15.20 15.50 -24.13
CA GLY A 323 -15.48 15.81 -25.55
C GLY A 323 -15.26 17.27 -25.95
N GLN A 324 -14.70 18.11 -25.08
CA GLN A 324 -14.37 19.52 -25.35
C GLN A 324 -12.99 19.63 -26.04
N LEU A 325 -12.91 19.08 -27.25
CA LEU A 325 -11.64 18.87 -27.97
C LEU A 325 -10.87 20.18 -28.25
N GLU A 326 -11.57 21.25 -28.59
CA GLU A 326 -10.94 22.54 -28.92
C GLU A 326 -10.26 23.20 -27.70
N GLU A 327 -10.93 23.18 -26.54
CA GLU A 327 -10.34 23.68 -25.30
C GLU A 327 -9.19 22.80 -24.83
N ALA A 328 -9.36 21.47 -24.92
CA ALA A 328 -8.32 20.51 -24.59
C ALA A 328 -7.05 20.73 -25.43
N GLU A 329 -7.20 20.88 -26.75
CA GLU A 329 -6.07 21.11 -27.66
C GLU A 329 -5.37 22.44 -27.35
N LYS A 330 -6.14 23.52 -27.14
CA LYS A 330 -5.60 24.83 -26.80
C LYS A 330 -4.78 24.76 -25.51
N MET A 331 -5.31 24.11 -24.48
CA MET A 331 -4.66 23.97 -23.18
C MET A 331 -3.39 23.12 -23.28
N GLN A 332 -3.43 22.02 -24.03
CA GLN A 332 -2.27 21.16 -24.24
C GLN A 332 -1.16 21.86 -25.03
N ARG A 333 -1.49 22.59 -26.10
CA ARG A 333 -0.53 23.40 -26.86
C ARG A 333 0.15 24.44 -25.97
N GLU A 334 -0.63 25.08 -25.10
CA GLU A 334 -0.10 26.06 -24.17
C GLU A 334 0.87 25.43 -23.16
N ALA A 335 0.47 24.33 -22.51
CA ALA A 335 1.30 23.58 -21.56
C ALA A 335 2.64 23.13 -22.18
N LEU A 336 2.59 22.59 -23.41
CA LEU A 336 3.79 22.22 -24.17
C LEU A 336 4.70 23.42 -24.47
N SER A 337 4.13 24.57 -24.84
CA SER A 337 4.92 25.78 -25.11
C SER A 337 5.66 26.30 -23.87
N LEU A 338 5.05 26.16 -22.69
CA LEU A 338 5.64 26.59 -21.41
C LEU A 338 6.72 25.61 -20.98
N ARG A 339 6.47 24.30 -21.13
CA ARG A 339 7.43 23.24 -20.83
C ARG A 339 8.68 23.34 -21.71
N SER A 340 8.52 23.56 -23.02
CA SER A 340 9.64 23.75 -23.96
C SER A 340 10.46 24.99 -23.63
N ARG A 341 9.81 26.12 -23.29
CA ARG A 341 10.53 27.33 -22.84
C ARG A 341 11.36 27.08 -21.59
N LYS A 342 10.83 26.34 -20.61
CA LYS A 342 11.60 25.94 -19.43
C LYS A 342 12.79 25.06 -19.78
N HIS A 343 12.59 24.02 -20.59
CA HIS A 343 13.66 23.11 -21.00
C HIS A 343 14.80 23.86 -21.70
N ILE A 344 14.46 24.76 -22.63
CA ILE A 344 15.44 25.61 -23.33
C ILE A 344 16.20 26.48 -22.32
N ALA A 345 15.50 27.16 -21.41
CA ALA A 345 16.14 27.99 -20.38
C ALA A 345 17.12 27.20 -19.48
N TYR A 346 16.79 25.96 -19.11
CA TYR A 346 17.71 25.06 -18.38
C TYR A 346 18.94 24.68 -19.22
N THR A 347 18.76 24.38 -20.52
CA THR A 347 19.91 24.07 -21.39
C THR A 347 20.83 25.26 -21.64
N TRP A 348 20.30 26.49 -21.68
CA TRP A 348 21.11 27.72 -21.80
C TRP A 348 21.84 28.06 -20.49
N THR A 349 21.24 27.78 -19.33
CA THR A 349 21.91 28.03 -18.03
C THR A 349 23.03 27.02 -17.73
N ILE A 350 22.93 25.78 -18.24
CA ILE A 350 23.99 24.77 -18.11
C ILE A 350 25.03 24.91 -19.23
N GLY A 351 24.63 25.33 -20.44
CA GLY A 351 25.53 25.56 -21.58
C GLY A 351 26.26 26.92 -21.59
N GLY A 352 25.74 27.94 -20.90
CA GLY A 352 26.29 29.30 -20.90
C GLY A 352 27.44 29.56 -19.93
N GLY A 353 27.94 28.54 -19.22
CA GLY A 353 29.05 28.67 -18.25
C GLY A 353 30.45 28.43 -18.83
N GLY A 354 30.59 28.09 -20.12
CA GLY A 354 31.84 27.56 -20.67
C GLY A 354 32.47 28.28 -21.87
N GLU A 355 31.79 29.21 -22.56
CA GLU A 355 32.23 29.65 -23.89
C GLU A 355 32.41 31.16 -24.12
N ASP A 356 32.46 31.99 -23.06
CA ASP A 356 32.74 33.44 -23.19
C ASP A 356 34.09 33.87 -22.59
N ARG A 357 35.12 33.02 -22.71
CA ARG A 357 36.49 33.37 -22.31
C ARG A 357 37.55 33.14 -23.37
N GLU A 358 37.24 33.32 -24.65
CA GLU A 358 38.27 33.37 -25.70
C GLU A 358 37.78 34.11 -26.96
N ARG A 359 37.51 35.41 -26.84
CA ARG A 359 37.55 36.33 -28.00
C ARG A 359 37.78 37.76 -27.56
N GLY A 360 38.99 38.00 -27.06
CA GLY A 360 39.46 39.30 -26.63
C GLY A 360 40.97 39.45 -26.84
N SER A 361 41.46 39.24 -28.06
CA SER A 361 42.79 39.75 -28.49
C SER A 361 42.92 39.64 -30.00
N GLY A 362 43.19 40.76 -30.67
CA GLY A 362 43.63 40.74 -32.08
C GLY A 362 42.98 41.76 -33.01
N SER A 363 43.00 43.05 -32.65
CA SER A 363 42.89 44.14 -33.63
C SER A 363 44.31 44.60 -34.01
N ALA A 364 44.78 44.25 -35.20
CA ALA A 364 45.70 45.08 -35.97
C ALA A 364 45.66 44.67 -37.44
N ALA A 365 45.14 45.58 -38.27
CA ALA A 365 45.23 45.51 -39.72
C ALA A 365 46.68 45.72 -40.19
N ARG A 366 47.11 44.99 -41.22
CA ARG A 366 47.60 45.55 -42.50
C ARG A 366 48.21 44.49 -43.43
N ASP A 367 47.76 44.60 -44.67
CA ASP A 367 48.50 44.52 -45.93
C ASP A 367 48.99 43.20 -46.56
N THR A 368 48.63 43.15 -47.85
CA THR A 368 49.32 42.57 -49.00
C THR A 368 49.50 41.05 -49.08
N GLY A 369 48.80 40.47 -50.06
CA GLY A 369 49.49 40.00 -51.25
C GLY A 369 49.84 38.52 -51.35
N ALA A 370 49.17 37.89 -52.33
CA ALA A 370 49.72 36.89 -53.25
C ALA A 370 49.71 35.41 -52.84
N LYS A 371 49.05 34.65 -53.75
CA LYS A 371 49.30 33.26 -54.18
C LYS A 371 48.96 32.17 -53.17
N ALA A 372 48.56 30.98 -53.54
CA ALA A 372 48.00 30.34 -54.73
C ALA A 372 47.96 28.86 -54.34
N SER A 373 47.01 28.09 -54.87
CA SER A 373 47.01 26.61 -54.88
C SER A 373 46.81 25.93 -53.51
N LYS A 374 46.19 24.76 -53.38
CA LYS A 374 45.35 23.89 -54.22
C LYS A 374 45.03 22.69 -53.31
N HIS A 375 43.99 21.94 -53.66
CA HIS A 375 43.79 20.52 -53.36
C HIS A 375 43.31 20.16 -51.94
N HIS A 376 42.08 19.63 -51.87
CA HIS A 376 41.73 18.19 -51.75
C HIS A 376 41.79 17.77 -50.28
N GLU A 377 40.90 16.99 -49.69
CA GLU A 377 39.84 16.12 -50.19
C GLU A 377 39.00 15.75 -48.95
N ASP A 378 37.68 15.59 -49.12
CA ASP A 378 36.93 14.38 -48.78
C ASP A 378 37.45 13.56 -47.58
N THR A 379 36.71 13.38 -46.49
CA THR A 379 35.65 12.36 -46.25
C THR A 379 35.75 12.06 -44.73
N PHE A 380 34.74 11.69 -43.95
CA PHE A 380 33.40 11.15 -44.14
C PHE A 380 32.56 11.58 -42.93
#